data_AF-A0A952HVQ8-F1
#
_entry.id   AF-A0A952HVQ8-F1
#
_cell.length_a   1.000
_cell.length_b   1.000
_cell.length_c   1.000
_cell.angle_alpha   90.00
_cell.angle_beta   90.00
_cell.angle_gamma   90.00
#
_symmetry.space_group_name_H-M   'P 1'
#
loop_
_entity.id
_entity.type
_entity.pdbx_description
1 polymer ?
#
loop_
_entity_poly.entity_id
_entity_poly.type
_entity_poly.pdbx_seq_one_letter_code
_entity_poly.pdbx_strand_id
1 'polypeptide(L)'
;MTTDNTENSKPVISPVTQFVLLIVPVVMNGFFIVYALAGWTLVGRDRFNWSLEAESVAAWVGMLIIVYCALVLLYIRIKKARWLHPLGVSSFGHILVAIILTALVFITLRL
;
A
#
# COMPACT_ATOMS: atom_id res chain seq x y z
N MET A 1 -37.43 -34.59 7.28
CA MET A 1 -37.14 -33.18 7.58
C MET A 1 -35.63 -33.01 7.49
N THR A 2 -35.13 -32.75 6.29
CA THR A 2 -33.70 -32.54 6.01
C THR A 2 -33.35 -31.11 6.43
N THR A 3 -32.54 -30.97 7.47
CA THR A 3 -31.99 -29.68 7.88
C THR A 3 -31.07 -29.18 6.79
N ASP A 4 -31.55 -28.17 6.08
CA ASP A 4 -30.85 -27.44 5.04
C ASP A 4 -29.64 -26.71 5.66
N ASN A 5 -28.44 -27.29 5.52
CA ASN A 5 -27.17 -26.71 5.98
C ASN A 5 -26.66 -25.61 5.03
N THR A 6 -27.53 -24.89 4.32
CA THR A 6 -27.13 -23.85 3.36
C THR A 6 -26.95 -22.46 3.98
N GLU A 7 -27.20 -22.32 5.28
CA GLU A 7 -26.78 -21.11 5.99
C GLU A 7 -25.25 -21.07 6.15
N ASN A 8 -24.66 -20.01 5.59
CA ASN A 8 -23.38 -19.41 6.01
C ASN A 8 -22.14 -19.61 5.11
N SER A 9 -22.30 -19.78 3.80
CA SER A 9 -21.20 -19.52 2.86
C SER A 9 -21.02 -18.02 2.59
N LYS A 10 -20.74 -17.23 3.64
CA LYS A 10 -20.22 -15.87 3.41
C LYS A 10 -18.99 -16.00 2.52
N PRO A 11 -18.84 -15.19 1.46
CA PRO A 11 -17.64 -15.23 0.63
C PRO A 11 -16.42 -14.94 1.51
N VAL A 12 -15.69 -15.99 1.86
CA VAL A 12 -14.47 -15.91 2.67
C VAL A 12 -13.32 -15.66 1.70
N ILE A 13 -12.68 -14.49 1.81
CA ILE A 13 -11.39 -14.27 1.17
C ILE A 13 -10.38 -15.17 1.90
N SER A 14 -9.83 -16.16 1.21
CA SER A 14 -8.93 -17.13 1.83
C SER A 14 -7.70 -16.44 2.44
N PRO A 15 -7.14 -16.98 3.54
CA PRO A 15 -5.92 -16.41 4.14
C PRO A 15 -4.77 -16.28 3.15
N VAL A 16 -4.61 -17.24 2.24
CA VAL A 16 -3.58 -17.21 1.19
C VAL A 16 -3.81 -16.04 0.24
N THR A 17 -5.05 -15.79 -0.18
CA THR A 17 -5.38 -14.62 -1.02
C THR A 17 -5.12 -13.32 -0.27
N GLN A 18 -5.43 -13.23 1.03
CA GLN A 18 -5.11 -12.04 1.82
C GLN A 18 -3.61 -11.79 1.87
N PHE A 19 -2.82 -12.83 2.13
CA PHE A 19 -1.35 -12.75 2.15
C PHE A 19 -0.79 -12.28 0.80
N VAL A 20 -1.21 -12.91 -0.30
CA VAL A 20 -0.76 -12.55 -1.65
C VAL A 20 -1.15 -11.12 -2.02
N LEU A 21 -2.37 -10.69 -1.66
CA LEU A 21 -2.79 -9.32 -1.96
C LEU A 21 -2.03 -8.28 -1.11
N LEU A 22 -1.60 -8.62 0.10
CA LEU A 22 -0.85 -7.72 0.98
C LEU A 22 0.65 -7.66 0.71
N ILE A 23 1.24 -8.67 0.07
CA ILE A 23 2.70 -8.70 -0.14
C ILE A 23 3.19 -7.50 -0.95
N VAL A 24 2.44 -7.10 -1.98
CA VAL A 24 2.79 -5.99 -2.87
C VAL A 24 2.84 -4.67 -2.10
N PRO A 25 1.77 -4.19 -1.44
CA PRO A 25 1.82 -2.92 -0.74
C PRO A 25 2.79 -2.94 0.46
N VAL A 26 3.01 -4.09 1.10
CA VAL A 26 4.03 -4.22 2.16
C VAL A 26 5.43 -3.99 1.61
N VAL A 27 5.82 -4.69 0.54
CA VAL A 27 7.15 -4.55 -0.07
C VAL A 27 7.35 -3.16 -0.64
N MET A 28 6.35 -2.61 -1.32
CA MET A 28 6.44 -1.26 -1.90
C MET A 28 6.56 -0.18 -0.83
N ASN A 29 5.80 -0.26 0.27
CA ASN A 29 5.98 0.68 1.38
C ASN A 29 7.33 0.48 2.08
N GLY A 30 7.81 -0.76 2.23
CA GLY A 30 9.14 -1.04 2.78
C GLY A 30 10.24 -0.36 1.97
N PHE A 31 10.22 -0.51 0.64
CA PHE A 31 11.10 0.23 -0.26
C PHE A 31 10.95 1.74 -0.07
N PHE A 32 9.72 2.25 -0.04
CA PHE A 32 9.47 3.69 -0.02
C PHE A 32 9.93 4.34 1.30
N ILE A 33 9.81 3.63 2.43
CA ILE A 33 10.36 4.04 3.73
C ILE A 33 11.88 4.19 3.63
N VAL A 34 12.57 3.16 3.14
CA VAL A 34 14.04 3.18 2.99
C VAL A 34 14.46 4.31 2.04
N TYR A 35 13.74 4.49 0.94
CA TYR A 35 14.02 5.55 -0.03
C TYR A 35 13.85 6.95 0.56
N ALA A 36 12.78 7.19 1.33
CA ALA A 36 12.54 8.46 2.00
C ALA A 36 13.60 8.75 3.07
N LEU A 37 13.99 7.74 3.86
CA LEU A 37 15.05 7.86 4.86
C LEU A 37 16.42 8.12 4.23
N ALA A 38 16.71 7.51 3.08
CA ALA A 38 17.96 7.75 2.36
C ALA A 38 18.10 9.24 1.98
N GLY A 39 17.02 9.89 1.54
CA GLY A 39 17.06 11.33 1.25
C GLY A 39 17.48 12.20 2.43
N TRP A 40 17.16 11.75 3.66
CA TRP A 40 17.54 12.45 4.90
C TRP A 40 18.99 12.18 5.31
N THR A 41 19.49 10.98 5.08
CA THR A 41 20.80 10.54 5.57
C THR A 41 21.93 10.81 4.58
N LEU A 42 21.63 10.88 3.28
CA LEU A 42 22.63 11.15 2.24
C LEU A 42 23.14 12.60 2.32
N VAL A 43 24.40 12.80 1.94
CA VAL A 43 25.07 14.11 1.92
C VAL A 43 25.84 14.30 0.62
N GLY A 44 26.04 15.55 0.19
CA GLY A 44 26.90 15.88 -0.94
C GLY A 44 26.40 15.31 -2.28
N ARG A 45 27.29 14.63 -3.01
CA ARG A 45 27.01 14.11 -4.37
C ARG A 45 25.89 13.08 -4.38
N ASP A 46 25.84 12.20 -3.39
CA ASP A 46 24.83 11.14 -3.37
C ASP A 46 23.44 11.70 -3.08
N ARG A 47 23.35 12.73 -2.22
CA ARG A 47 22.10 13.46 -2.01
C ARG A 47 21.65 14.18 -3.27
N PHE A 48 22.58 14.79 -4.00
CA PHE A 48 22.28 15.42 -5.28
C PHE A 48 21.73 14.40 -6.30
N ASN A 49 22.41 13.26 -6.49
CA ASN A 49 21.94 12.20 -7.38
C ASN A 49 20.56 11.66 -6.98
N TRP A 50 20.33 11.42 -5.69
CA TRP A 50 19.02 11.00 -5.18
C TRP A 50 17.93 12.05 -5.50
N SER A 51 18.23 13.33 -5.30
CA SER A 51 17.26 14.42 -5.50
C SER A 51 16.80 14.59 -6.94
N LEU A 52 17.63 14.20 -7.93
CA LEU A 52 17.28 14.27 -9.35
C LEU A 52 16.12 13.36 -9.72
N GLU A 53 15.98 12.22 -9.04
CA GLU A 53 14.94 11.22 -9.33
C GLU A 53 13.85 11.17 -8.26
N ALA A 54 14.11 11.75 -7.07
CA ALA A 54 13.25 11.67 -5.89
C ALA A 54 11.80 12.06 -6.13
N GLU A 55 11.55 13.16 -6.85
CA GLU A 55 10.19 13.61 -7.14
C GLU A 55 9.44 12.58 -8.01
N SER A 56 10.07 12.14 -9.10
CA SER A 56 9.50 11.14 -10.02
C SER A 56 9.26 9.81 -9.31
N VAL A 57 10.25 9.31 -8.57
CA VAL A 57 10.17 8.04 -7.84
C VAL A 57 9.06 8.11 -6.78
N ALA A 58 8.99 9.18 -6.00
CA ALA A 58 7.95 9.33 -4.98
C ALA A 58 6.54 9.40 -5.60
N ALA A 59 6.37 10.15 -6.70
CA ALA A 59 5.09 10.25 -7.39
C ALA A 59 4.65 8.89 -7.96
N TRP A 60 5.53 8.18 -8.67
CA TRP A 60 5.20 6.90 -9.27
C TRP A 60 4.94 5.81 -8.23
N VAL A 61 5.82 5.68 -7.22
CA VAL A 61 5.68 4.65 -6.19
C VAL A 61 4.44 4.91 -5.34
N GLY A 62 4.21 6.17 -4.92
CA GLY A 62 3.02 6.56 -4.19
C GLY A 62 1.74 6.27 -4.99
N MET A 63 1.70 6.66 -6.26
CA MET A 63 0.56 6.39 -7.14
C MET A 63 0.31 4.89 -7.34
N LEU A 64 1.35 4.08 -7.57
CA LEU A 64 1.22 2.63 -7.74
C LEU A 64 0.65 1.94 -6.49
N ILE A 65 1.10 2.35 -5.30
CA ILE A 65 0.54 1.83 -4.04
C ILE A 65 -0.94 2.20 -3.92
N ILE A 66 -1.30 3.46 -4.19
CA ILE A 66 -2.68 3.93 -4.11
C ILE A 66 -3.58 3.15 -5.08
N VAL A 67 -3.17 3.01 -6.34
CA VAL A 67 -3.92 2.28 -7.37
C VAL A 67 -4.07 0.81 -6.98
N TYR A 68 -2.98 0.16 -6.55
CA TYR A 68 -3.03 -1.24 -6.15
C TYR A 68 -3.96 -1.46 -4.95
N CYS A 69 -3.86 -0.63 -3.90
CA CYS A 69 -4.76 -0.71 -2.75
C CYS A 69 -6.22 -0.42 -3.12
N ALA A 70 -6.48 0.50 -4.06
CA ALA A 70 -7.83 0.73 -4.59
C ALA A 70 -8.38 -0.51 -5.32
N LEU A 71 -7.54 -1.21 -6.09
CA LEU A 71 -7.92 -2.49 -6.72
C LEU A 71 -8.22 -3.57 -5.68
N VAL A 72 -7.46 -3.64 -4.58
CA VAL A 72 -7.74 -4.57 -3.47
C VAL A 72 -9.08 -4.23 -2.81
N LEU A 73 -9.37 -2.95 -2.56
CA LEU A 73 -10.66 -2.51 -2.03
C LEU A 73 -11.82 -2.85 -2.98
N LEU A 74 -11.63 -2.65 -4.29
CA LEU A 74 -12.59 -3.06 -5.31
C LEU A 74 -12.80 -4.58 -5.29
N TYR A 75 -11.73 -5.37 -5.18
CA TYR A 75 -11.80 -6.83 -5.06
C TYR A 75 -12.62 -7.27 -3.84
N ILE A 76 -12.38 -6.68 -2.66
CA ILE A 76 -13.17 -6.92 -1.44
C ILE A 76 -14.66 -6.64 -1.69
N ARG A 77 -14.94 -5.55 -2.42
CA ARG A 77 -16.31 -5.14 -2.73
C ARG A 77 -17.01 -6.08 -3.71
N ILE A 78 -16.30 -6.56 -4.72
CA ILE A 78 -16.76 -7.60 -5.66
C ILE A 78 -17.05 -8.91 -4.91
N LYS A 79 -16.19 -9.26 -3.95
CA LYS A 79 -16.39 -10.43 -3.08
C LYS A 79 -17.46 -10.21 -2.00
N LYS A 80 -18.16 -9.07 -1.97
CA LYS A 80 -19.23 -8.75 -1.00
C LYS A 80 -18.80 -8.95 0.46
N ALA A 81 -17.51 -8.81 0.76
CA ALA A 81 -17.00 -8.88 2.12
C ALA A 81 -17.45 -7.64 2.93
N ARG A 82 -17.42 -7.74 4.27
CA ARG A 82 -17.76 -6.62 5.15
C ARG A 82 -16.82 -5.43 4.87
N TRP A 83 -17.32 -4.21 5.00
CA TRP A 83 -16.53 -2.99 4.84
C TRP A 83 -15.31 -2.94 5.77
N LEU A 84 -15.43 -3.45 7.00
CA LEU A 84 -14.34 -3.55 7.97
C LEU A 84 -13.53 -4.86 7.84
N HIS A 85 -13.44 -5.42 6.63
CA HIS A 85 -12.59 -6.58 6.40
C HIS A 85 -11.11 -6.20 6.68
N PRO A 86 -10.31 -7.04 7.36
CA PRO A 86 -8.91 -6.72 7.70
C PRO A 86 -8.09 -6.27 6.49
N LEU A 87 -8.29 -6.93 5.33
CA LEU A 87 -7.65 -6.56 4.07
C LEU A 87 -7.98 -5.13 3.61
N GLY A 88 -9.21 -4.66 3.87
CA GLY A 88 -9.64 -3.31 3.51
C GLY A 88 -9.02 -2.28 4.44
N VAL A 89 -9.06 -2.52 5.74
CA VAL A 89 -8.40 -1.66 6.75
C VAL A 89 -6.90 -1.54 6.48
N SER A 90 -6.23 -2.66 6.20
CA SER A 90 -4.81 -2.67 5.85
C SER A 90 -4.53 -1.91 4.56
N SER A 91 -5.38 -2.05 3.52
CA SER A 91 -5.24 -1.28 2.26
C SER A 91 -5.34 0.22 2.49
N PHE A 92 -6.26 0.68 3.35
CA PHE A 92 -6.33 2.09 3.75
C PHE A 92 -5.07 2.54 4.50
N GLY A 93 -4.53 1.71 5.40
CA GLY A 93 -3.27 1.98 6.08
C GLY A 93 -2.11 2.18 5.11
N HIS A 94 -1.97 1.31 4.10
CA HIS A 94 -0.93 1.42 3.08
C HIS A 94 -1.08 2.66 2.20
N ILE A 95 -2.31 3.06 1.85
CA ILE A 95 -2.58 4.33 1.16
C ILE A 95 -2.10 5.52 2.00
N LEU A 96 -2.47 5.54 3.28
CA LEU A 96 -2.10 6.63 4.18
C LEU A 96 -0.58 6.73 4.34
N VAL A 97 0.11 5.60 4.54
CA VAL A 97 1.57 5.56 4.64
C VAL A 97 2.22 6.05 3.35
N ALA A 98 1.75 5.61 2.17
CA ALA A 98 2.28 6.08 0.90
C ALA A 98 2.12 7.60 0.70
N ILE A 99 0.99 8.18 1.10
CA ILE A 99 0.77 9.63 1.06
C ILE A 99 1.76 10.36 1.97
N ILE A 100 1.93 9.87 3.21
CA ILE A 100 2.88 10.46 4.18
C ILE A 100 4.31 10.39 3.65
N LEU A 101 4.74 9.24 3.12
CA LEU A 101 6.08 9.06 2.58
C LEU A 101 6.33 9.92 1.35
N THR A 102 5.34 10.06 0.48
CA THR A 102 5.39 10.98 -0.66
C THR A 102 5.63 12.40 -0.16
N ALA A 103 4.81 12.87 0.79
CA ALA A 103 4.97 14.20 1.37
C ALA A 103 6.35 14.39 2.04
N LEU A 104 6.85 13.37 2.75
CA LEU A 104 8.19 13.41 3.35
C LEU A 104 9.29 13.57 2.29
N VAL A 105 9.23 12.86 1.17
CA VAL A 105 10.23 13.05 0.09
C VAL A 105 10.19 14.48 -0.45
N PHE A 106 9.01 15.04 -0.70
CA PHE A 106 8.87 16.43 -1.17
C PHE A 106 9.39 17.46 -0.16
N ILE A 107 9.22 17.19 1.14
CA ILE A 107 9.77 18.04 2.21
C ILE A 107 11.30 17.92 2.24
N THR A 108 11.84 16.71 2.19
CA THR A 108 13.29 16.43 2.19
C THR A 108 14.02 17.06 1.00
N LEU A 109 13.35 17.19 -0.15
CA LEU A 109 13.88 17.91 -1.31
C LEU A 109 14.06 19.42 -1.08
N ARG A 110 13.34 19.98 -0.10
CA ARG A 110 13.31 21.42 0.18
C ARG A 110 14.10 21.81 1.44
N LEU A 111 14.69 20.84 2.13
CA LEU A 111 15.56 21.02 3.31
C LEU A 111 17.02 21.15 2.89
#